data_AF-A0A2S7QFU1-F1
#
_entry.id   AF-A0A2S7QFU1-F1
#
_cell.length_a   1.000
_cell.length_b   1.000
_cell.length_c   1.000
_cell.angle_alpha   90.00
_cell.angle_beta   90.00
_cell.angle_gamma   90.00
#
_symmetry.space_group_name_H-M   'P 1'
#
loop_
_entity.id
_entity.type
_entity.pdbx_description
1 polymer ?
#
loop_
_entity_poly.entity_id
_entity_poly.type
_entity_poly.pdbx_seq_one_letter_code
_entity_poly.pdbx_strand_id
1 'polypeptide(L)'
;MYFTKSIALGAMLCASTINAHLALTWPLSFRAKENPNSVESQIDYSITSPLAASGANFPCKYNDMGTAGGKSVVTWQAGATANWTVGTGALHGGGSCQVALSYDSGKTFNVIHSYIGSCPTAVSSSASFTVPADAPTGAAMFAWTWQNLEGNREFYMSCASVTIEGGSKTRAAPAVAFSERPSLFLVNLGNGCTSVEGKSVNYPAPGPDADVTRVSSDEGGFIC
;
A
#
# COMPACT_ATOMS: atom_id res chain seq x y z
N MET A 1 -64.04 -30.52 5.39
CA MET A 1 -62.62 -30.38 5.80
C MET A 1 -61.80 -30.05 4.57
N TYR A 2 -61.31 -28.81 4.46
CA TYR A 2 -60.33 -28.43 3.44
C TYR A 2 -59.08 -27.94 4.17
N PHE A 3 -57.95 -28.64 3.99
CA PHE A 3 -56.66 -28.24 4.56
C PHE A 3 -55.87 -27.48 3.49
N THR A 4 -55.73 -26.16 3.67
CA THR A 4 -54.78 -25.35 2.91
C THR A 4 -53.42 -25.42 3.57
N LYS A 5 -52.43 -26.01 2.87
CA LYS A 5 -51.02 -25.99 3.30
C LYS A 5 -50.38 -24.71 2.78
N SER A 6 -50.13 -23.75 3.67
CA SER A 6 -49.29 -22.58 3.37
C SER A 6 -47.82 -23.01 3.40
N ILE A 7 -47.17 -23.02 2.25
CA ILE A 7 -45.71 -23.15 2.15
C ILE A 7 -45.13 -21.74 2.26
N ALA A 8 -44.54 -21.42 3.41
CA ALA A 8 -43.77 -20.18 3.58
C ALA A 8 -42.37 -20.40 2.99
N LEU A 9 -42.07 -19.73 1.88
CA LEU A 9 -40.72 -19.63 1.32
C LEU A 9 -39.93 -18.61 2.16
N GLY A 10 -39.07 -19.09 3.07
CA GLY A 10 -38.14 -18.24 3.80
C GLY A 10 -37.01 -17.79 2.89
N ALA A 11 -36.94 -16.50 2.57
CA ALA A 11 -35.81 -15.90 1.87
C ALA A 11 -34.60 -15.87 2.82
N MET A 12 -33.64 -16.78 2.60
CA MET A 12 -32.36 -16.79 3.32
C MET A 12 -31.51 -15.67 2.74
N LEU A 13 -31.42 -14.52 3.43
CA LEU A 13 -30.46 -13.47 3.09
C LEU A 13 -29.04 -14.04 3.30
N CYS A 14 -28.39 -14.46 2.22
CA CYS A 14 -26.95 -14.71 2.21
C CYS A 14 -26.26 -13.36 2.43
N ALA A 15 -25.82 -13.09 3.66
CA ALA A 15 -24.89 -12.01 3.94
C ALA A 15 -23.54 -12.37 3.30
N SER A 16 -23.29 -11.89 2.08
CA SER A 16 -21.95 -11.91 1.51
C SER A 16 -21.05 -11.06 2.39
N THR A 17 -20.08 -11.68 3.06
CA THR A 17 -18.98 -10.96 3.71
C THR A 17 -18.16 -10.28 2.62
N ILE A 18 -18.48 -9.02 2.31
CA ILE A 18 -17.65 -8.22 1.41
C ILE A 18 -16.38 -7.93 2.20
N ASN A 19 -15.25 -8.55 1.83
CA ASN A 19 -13.97 -8.16 2.37
C ASN A 19 -13.66 -6.75 1.84
N ALA A 20 -13.83 -5.74 2.69
CA ALA A 20 -13.67 -4.34 2.27
C ALA A 20 -12.19 -3.93 2.15
N HIS A 21 -11.28 -4.66 2.79
CA HIS A 21 -9.93 -4.20 3.07
C HIS A 21 -8.88 -4.79 2.11
N LEU A 22 -7.81 -4.04 1.83
CA LEU A 22 -6.74 -4.43 0.89
C LEU A 22 -5.35 -4.46 1.55
N ALA A 23 -4.51 -5.39 1.10
CA ALA A 23 -3.08 -5.43 1.39
C ALA A 23 -2.30 -5.88 0.16
N LEU A 24 -0.98 -5.68 0.16
CA LEU A 24 -0.09 -6.23 -0.87
C LEU A 24 -0.10 -7.76 -0.84
N THR A 25 -0.27 -8.34 -2.03
CA THR A 25 0.03 -9.75 -2.34
C THR A 25 1.31 -9.90 -3.17
N TRP A 26 1.84 -8.80 -3.71
CA TRP A 26 3.16 -8.76 -4.32
C TRP A 26 3.79 -7.36 -4.19
N PRO A 27 5.05 -7.21 -3.75
CA PRO A 27 5.84 -8.23 -3.07
C PRO A 27 5.14 -8.76 -1.81
N LEU A 28 5.50 -9.98 -1.38
CA LEU A 28 4.85 -10.66 -0.26
C LEU A 28 5.16 -9.94 1.07
N SER A 29 4.11 -9.42 1.70
CA SER A 29 4.22 -8.61 2.93
C SER A 29 4.75 -9.41 4.12
N PHE A 30 5.29 -8.71 5.13
CA PHE A 30 5.59 -9.30 6.43
C PHE A 30 4.34 -9.95 7.03
N ARG A 31 4.52 -11.14 7.61
CA ARG A 31 3.48 -11.92 8.31
C ARG A 31 2.25 -12.26 7.46
N ALA A 32 2.31 -12.07 6.15
CA ALA A 32 1.32 -12.62 5.23
C ALA A 32 1.42 -14.15 5.27
N LYS A 33 0.28 -14.83 5.24
CA LYS A 33 0.22 -16.29 5.24
C LYS A 33 0.92 -16.88 4.00
N GLU A 34 0.87 -16.15 2.89
CA GLU A 34 1.45 -16.54 1.60
C GLU A 34 2.95 -16.25 1.53
N ASN A 35 3.50 -15.46 2.45
CA ASN A 35 4.94 -15.21 2.51
C ASN A 35 5.64 -16.47 3.08
N PRO A 36 6.48 -17.17 2.31
CA PRO A 36 7.13 -18.41 2.76
C PRO A 36 8.13 -18.20 3.90
N ASN A 37 8.51 -16.95 4.18
CA ASN A 37 9.38 -16.61 5.29
C ASN A 37 8.62 -16.38 6.60
N SER A 38 7.30 -16.17 6.54
CA SER A 38 6.48 -15.91 7.73
C SER A 38 6.60 -17.04 8.75
N VAL A 39 6.76 -16.65 10.01
CA VAL A 39 6.69 -17.59 11.13
C VAL A 39 5.21 -17.91 11.39
N GLU A 40 4.83 -19.18 11.34
CA GLU A 40 3.42 -19.63 11.44
C GLU A 40 2.66 -19.01 12.63
N SER A 41 3.31 -18.95 13.81
CA SER A 41 2.71 -18.38 15.03
C SER A 41 2.58 -16.86 15.02
N GLN A 42 3.13 -16.18 14.01
CA GLN A 42 3.15 -14.72 13.87
C GLN A 42 2.28 -14.23 12.71
N ILE A 43 1.63 -15.11 11.96
CA ILE A 43 0.77 -14.73 10.82
C ILE A 43 -0.28 -13.70 11.27
N ASP A 44 -0.34 -12.58 10.54
CA ASP A 44 -1.36 -11.54 10.77
C ASP A 44 -2.63 -11.86 9.96
N TYR A 45 -3.64 -12.39 10.63
CA TYR A 45 -4.95 -12.63 10.02
C TYR A 45 -5.76 -11.35 9.77
N SER A 46 -5.27 -10.19 10.23
CA SER A 46 -5.82 -8.86 9.98
C SER A 46 -4.99 -8.04 8.98
N ILE A 47 -4.15 -8.68 8.16
CA ILE A 47 -3.16 -7.99 7.32
C ILE A 47 -3.77 -6.97 6.36
N THR A 48 -5.01 -7.19 5.93
CA THR A 48 -5.74 -6.26 5.05
C THR A 48 -6.25 -5.02 5.78
N SER A 49 -6.48 -5.09 7.10
CA SER A 49 -7.02 -3.97 7.88
C SER A 49 -6.07 -2.77 7.89
N PRO A 50 -6.59 -1.53 7.88
CA PRO A 50 -5.79 -0.32 7.91
C PRO A 50 -4.96 -0.24 9.18
N LEU A 51 -4.03 0.71 9.20
CA LEU A 51 -3.37 1.12 10.43
C LEU A 51 -4.39 1.66 11.43
N ALA A 52 -4.07 1.56 12.72
CA ALA A 52 -4.86 2.15 13.78
C ALA A 52 -4.93 3.66 13.56
N ALA A 53 -6.12 4.25 13.72
CA ALA A 53 -6.34 5.68 13.53
C ALA A 53 -5.49 6.56 14.48
N SER A 54 -4.96 5.99 15.57
CA SER A 54 -4.01 6.65 16.47
C SER A 54 -2.55 6.64 15.98
N GLY A 55 -2.26 5.91 14.90
CA GLY A 55 -0.89 5.67 14.43
C GLY A 55 -0.11 4.65 15.27
N ALA A 56 -0.71 4.01 16.27
CA ALA A 56 0.00 3.16 17.25
C ALA A 56 0.73 1.94 16.63
N ASN A 57 0.32 1.51 15.44
CA ASN A 57 0.95 0.42 14.69
C ASN A 57 1.58 0.89 13.37
N PHE A 58 1.83 2.20 13.22
CA PHE A 58 2.68 2.72 12.17
C PHE A 58 4.16 2.57 12.59
N PRO A 59 5.07 2.21 11.66
CA PRO A 59 4.82 1.80 10.27
C PRO A 59 4.49 0.29 10.14
N CYS A 60 3.93 -0.09 9.00
CA CYS A 60 3.85 -1.48 8.52
C CYS A 60 3.03 -2.50 9.34
N LYS A 61 2.41 -2.11 10.48
CA LYS A 61 1.84 -3.00 11.52
C LYS A 61 2.89 -3.82 12.26
N TYR A 62 3.84 -4.40 11.52
CA TYR A 62 4.94 -5.22 12.03
C TYR A 62 6.22 -4.97 11.23
N ASN A 63 7.36 -5.17 11.90
CA ASN A 63 8.67 -5.02 11.29
C ASN A 63 9.50 -6.27 11.55
N ASP A 64 9.66 -7.10 10.51
CA ASP A 64 10.41 -8.34 10.59
C ASP A 64 11.81 -8.22 9.94
N MET A 65 12.23 -7.01 9.52
CA MET A 65 13.55 -6.79 8.90
C MET A 65 14.68 -7.33 9.78
N GLY A 66 15.60 -8.08 9.17
CA GLY A 66 16.73 -8.70 9.86
C GLY A 66 16.38 -9.95 10.69
N THR A 67 15.11 -10.36 10.72
CA THR A 67 14.69 -11.64 11.33
C THR A 67 14.53 -12.73 10.29
N ALA A 68 14.25 -13.97 10.72
CA ALA A 68 13.89 -15.05 9.79
C ALA A 68 12.63 -14.73 8.97
N GLY A 69 11.66 -14.02 9.56
CA GLY A 69 10.42 -13.58 8.93
C GLY A 69 10.58 -12.50 7.86
N GLY A 70 11.68 -11.73 7.93
CA GLY A 70 11.95 -10.62 7.02
C GLY A 70 13.05 -10.89 6.00
N LYS A 71 13.26 -12.14 5.61
CA LYS A 71 14.08 -12.45 4.44
C LYS A 71 13.47 -11.82 3.19
N SER A 72 14.35 -11.39 2.28
CA SER A 72 13.94 -10.76 1.02
C SER A 72 13.07 -11.71 0.19
N VAL A 73 11.96 -11.18 -0.31
CA VAL A 73 10.99 -11.94 -1.14
C VAL A 73 11.18 -11.69 -2.63
N VAL A 74 11.93 -10.64 -2.99
CA VAL A 74 12.24 -10.29 -4.38
C VAL A 74 13.49 -9.43 -4.46
N THR A 75 14.24 -9.61 -5.53
CA THR A 75 15.34 -8.72 -5.92
C THR A 75 14.93 -7.85 -7.09
N TRP A 76 15.12 -6.53 -6.98
CA TRP A 76 14.95 -5.59 -8.08
C TRP A 76 16.27 -4.91 -8.43
N GLN A 77 16.41 -4.53 -9.70
CA GLN A 77 17.58 -3.79 -10.18
C GLN A 77 17.31 -2.29 -10.12
N ALA A 78 18.25 -1.50 -9.60
CA ALA A 78 18.16 -0.05 -9.65
C ALA A 78 17.99 0.43 -11.10
N GLY A 79 17.05 1.35 -11.32
CA GLY A 79 16.66 1.86 -12.62
C GLY A 79 15.68 0.97 -13.39
N ALA A 80 15.49 -0.30 -13.03
CA ALA A 80 14.54 -1.17 -13.74
C ALA A 80 13.09 -0.90 -13.32
N THR A 81 12.16 -1.30 -14.19
CA THR A 81 10.74 -1.35 -13.85
C THR A 81 10.48 -2.50 -12.89
N ALA A 82 9.73 -2.22 -11.84
CA ALA A 82 9.22 -3.16 -10.86
C ALA A 82 7.70 -2.99 -10.75
N ASN A 83 7.06 -3.81 -9.93
CA ASN A 83 5.62 -3.78 -9.75
C ASN A 83 5.19 -4.11 -8.32
N TRP A 84 3.97 -3.72 -8.01
CA TRP A 84 3.24 -4.15 -6.82
C TRP A 84 1.82 -4.57 -7.20
N THR A 85 1.22 -5.46 -6.39
CA THR A 85 -0.13 -6.00 -6.57
C THR A 85 -0.82 -6.05 -5.21
N VAL A 86 -2.08 -5.63 -5.17
CA VAL A 86 -2.95 -5.83 -4.01
C VAL A 86 -3.85 -7.05 -4.20
N GLY A 87 -4.24 -7.65 -3.08
CA GLY A 87 -5.16 -8.79 -3.05
C GLY A 87 -6.59 -8.44 -3.46
N THR A 88 -7.51 -9.33 -3.13
CA THR A 88 -8.95 -9.09 -3.29
C THR A 88 -9.48 -8.24 -2.13
N GLY A 89 -10.46 -7.39 -2.42
CA GLY A 89 -11.08 -6.52 -1.44
C GLY A 89 -11.98 -5.47 -2.10
N ALA A 90 -12.32 -4.39 -1.40
CA ALA A 90 -13.01 -3.24 -1.98
C ALA A 90 -12.00 -2.15 -2.33
N LEU A 91 -12.13 -1.58 -3.54
CA LEU A 91 -11.27 -0.49 -3.99
C LEU A 91 -11.65 0.86 -3.37
N HIS A 92 -12.79 0.98 -2.69
CA HIS A 92 -13.25 2.23 -2.06
C HIS A 92 -13.15 3.46 -3.00
N GLY A 93 -13.59 3.32 -4.26
CA GLY A 93 -13.48 4.38 -5.29
C GLY A 93 -12.05 4.67 -5.76
N GLY A 94 -11.07 3.87 -5.34
CA GLY A 94 -9.64 4.13 -5.48
C GLY A 94 -9.14 5.01 -4.33
N GLY A 95 -8.53 6.13 -4.66
CA GLY A 95 -7.86 6.99 -3.69
C GLY A 95 -6.52 7.45 -4.20
N SER A 96 -5.50 7.45 -3.34
CA SER A 96 -4.11 7.70 -3.75
C SER A 96 -3.17 6.76 -3.01
N CYS A 97 -2.09 6.38 -3.69
CA CYS A 97 -1.07 5.51 -3.13
C CYS A 97 0.31 6.15 -3.24
N GLN A 98 1.19 5.81 -2.30
CA GLN A 98 2.64 5.99 -2.47
C GLN A 98 3.34 4.66 -2.28
N VAL A 99 4.42 4.46 -3.03
CA VAL A 99 5.38 3.41 -2.76
C VAL A 99 6.74 4.01 -2.43
N ALA A 100 7.42 3.44 -1.45
CA ALA A 100 8.65 3.97 -0.89
C ALA A 100 9.65 2.87 -0.53
N LEU A 101 10.92 3.24 -0.43
CA LEU A 101 11.99 2.39 0.09
C LEU A 101 12.49 2.93 1.42
N SER A 102 12.81 2.03 2.33
CA SER A 102 13.51 2.32 3.59
C SER A 102 14.72 1.41 3.72
N TYR A 103 15.87 1.99 4.04
CA TYR A 103 17.13 1.28 4.26
C TYR A 103 17.55 1.23 5.74
N ASP A 104 16.72 1.78 6.63
CA ASP A 104 16.97 1.87 8.07
C ASP A 104 15.91 1.14 8.89
N SER A 105 15.34 0.08 8.30
CA SER A 105 14.29 -0.76 8.87
C SER A 105 13.04 0.02 9.27
N GLY A 106 12.59 0.92 8.39
CA GLY A 106 11.31 1.64 8.51
C GLY A 106 11.35 2.89 9.39
N LYS A 107 12.53 3.42 9.74
CA LYS A 107 12.62 4.69 10.48
C LYS A 107 12.41 5.87 9.55
N THR A 108 12.95 5.80 8.34
CA THR A 108 12.74 6.77 7.27
C THR A 108 12.33 6.06 5.99
N PHE A 109 11.55 6.76 5.16
CA PHE A 109 11.08 6.28 3.87
C PHE A 109 11.33 7.35 2.83
N ASN A 110 11.82 6.96 1.65
CA ASN A 110 11.93 7.81 0.48
C ASN A 110 10.92 7.35 -0.56
N VAL A 111 9.97 8.21 -0.91
CA VAL A 111 8.94 7.93 -1.93
C VAL A 111 9.59 7.79 -3.29
N ILE A 112 9.34 6.64 -3.93
CA ILE A 112 9.89 6.33 -5.25
C ILE A 112 8.83 6.43 -6.35
N HIS A 113 7.53 6.38 -6.02
CA HIS A 113 6.44 6.66 -6.96
C HIS A 113 5.18 7.08 -6.20
N SER A 114 4.45 8.06 -6.73
CA SER A 114 3.13 8.46 -6.25
C SER A 114 2.06 8.20 -7.31
N TYR A 115 0.94 7.61 -6.91
CA TYR A 115 -0.25 7.40 -7.75
C TYR A 115 -1.39 8.25 -7.19
N ILE A 116 -1.62 9.41 -7.80
CA ILE A 116 -2.54 10.43 -7.31
C ILE A 116 -3.86 10.32 -8.07
N GLY A 117 -4.86 9.73 -7.43
CA GLY A 117 -6.14 9.41 -8.05
C GLY A 117 -6.24 7.95 -8.45
N SER A 118 -7.47 7.40 -8.37
CA SER A 118 -7.84 6.07 -8.84
C SER A 118 -6.94 4.91 -8.37
N CYS A 119 -6.14 5.08 -7.33
CA CYS A 119 -5.23 4.05 -6.84
C CYS A 119 -5.80 3.36 -5.58
N PRO A 120 -5.81 2.01 -5.51
CA PRO A 120 -5.54 1.08 -6.61
C PRO A 120 -6.64 1.10 -7.69
N THR A 121 -6.26 0.85 -8.95
CA THR A 121 -7.20 0.86 -10.09
C THR A 121 -7.99 -0.43 -10.24
N ALA A 122 -7.41 -1.55 -9.79
CA ALA A 122 -8.03 -2.87 -9.81
C ALA A 122 -7.42 -3.77 -8.73
N VAL A 123 -8.21 -4.73 -8.24
CA VAL A 123 -7.74 -5.81 -7.36
C VAL A 123 -7.06 -6.91 -8.17
N SER A 124 -6.10 -7.61 -7.58
CA SER A 124 -5.38 -8.71 -8.25
C SER A 124 -4.71 -8.32 -9.58
N SER A 125 -4.44 -7.02 -9.76
CA SER A 125 -3.74 -6.45 -10.91
C SER A 125 -2.52 -5.69 -10.44
N SER A 126 -1.45 -5.75 -11.25
CA SER A 126 -0.21 -5.05 -10.93
C SER A 126 -0.22 -3.60 -11.39
N ALA A 127 0.37 -2.73 -10.58
CA ALA A 127 0.81 -1.41 -11.00
C ALA A 127 2.34 -1.37 -11.04
N SER A 128 2.88 -0.65 -12.02
CA SER A 128 4.32 -0.56 -12.26
C SER A 128 4.89 0.74 -11.70
N PHE A 129 6.15 0.68 -11.28
CA PHE A 129 6.98 1.84 -10.94
C PHE A 129 8.41 1.59 -11.42
N THR A 130 9.24 2.61 -11.41
CA THR A 130 10.68 2.47 -11.69
C THR A 130 11.45 2.57 -10.38
N VAL A 131 12.32 1.60 -10.10
CA VAL A 131 13.26 1.72 -8.98
C VAL A 131 14.25 2.85 -9.34
N PRO A 132 14.50 3.84 -8.46
CA PRO A 132 15.44 4.92 -8.77
C PRO A 132 16.82 4.36 -9.17
N ALA A 133 17.44 4.94 -10.20
CA ALA A 133 18.69 4.40 -10.76
C ALA A 133 19.88 4.51 -9.79
N ASP A 134 19.78 5.42 -8.82
CA ASP A 134 20.75 5.65 -7.75
C ASP A 134 20.27 5.10 -6.38
N ALA A 135 19.21 4.29 -6.35
CA ALA A 135 18.77 3.64 -5.12
C ALA A 135 19.92 2.78 -4.53
N PRO A 136 20.24 2.91 -3.23
CA PRO A 136 21.32 2.16 -2.62
C PRO A 136 21.19 0.65 -2.82
N THR A 137 22.29 -0.05 -3.06
CA THR A 137 22.28 -1.51 -3.15
C THR A 137 22.18 -2.14 -1.76
N GLY A 138 21.44 -3.23 -1.63
CA GLY A 138 21.33 -4.01 -0.41
C GLY A 138 19.88 -4.34 -0.03
N ALA A 139 19.70 -4.84 1.19
CA ALA A 139 18.38 -5.09 1.75
C ALA A 139 17.64 -3.77 1.98
N ALA A 140 16.38 -3.71 1.58
CA ALA A 140 15.49 -2.58 1.76
C ALA A 140 14.10 -3.07 2.18
N MET A 141 13.38 -2.23 2.90
CA MET A 141 11.95 -2.39 3.12
C MET A 141 11.20 -1.62 2.03
N PHE A 142 10.38 -2.34 1.25
CA PHE A 142 9.41 -1.73 0.35
C PHE A 142 8.12 -1.47 1.12
N ALA A 143 7.58 -0.26 1.02
CA ALA A 143 6.29 0.10 1.59
C ALA A 143 5.32 0.51 0.49
N TRP A 144 4.12 -0.03 0.53
CA TRP A 144 2.96 0.49 -0.19
C TRP A 144 2.02 1.12 0.82
N THR A 145 1.51 2.31 0.49
CA THR A 145 0.51 3.01 1.28
C THR A 145 -0.70 3.33 0.41
N TRP A 146 -1.87 3.40 1.03
CA TRP A 146 -3.08 3.79 0.35
C TRP A 146 -4.01 4.58 1.27
N GLN A 147 -4.51 5.70 0.77
CA GLN A 147 -5.56 6.50 1.40
C GLN A 147 -6.79 6.41 0.52
N ASN A 148 -7.82 5.74 1.02
CA ASN A 148 -9.04 5.41 0.28
C ASN A 148 -9.89 6.66 0.00
N LEU A 149 -10.53 6.68 -1.17
CA LEU A 149 -11.38 7.79 -1.59
C LEU A 149 -12.68 7.81 -0.77
N GLU A 150 -13.35 6.66 -0.68
CA GLU A 150 -14.69 6.50 -0.11
C GLU A 150 -14.68 5.69 1.20
N GLY A 151 -15.57 6.02 2.14
CA GLY A 151 -15.70 5.33 3.42
C GLY A 151 -14.94 6.01 4.56
N ASN A 152 -14.51 5.21 5.54
CA ASN A 152 -13.76 5.72 6.69
C ASN A 152 -12.45 6.40 6.23
N ARG A 153 -11.99 7.38 7.00
CA ARG A 153 -10.71 8.05 6.73
C ARG A 153 -9.59 7.15 7.26
N GLU A 154 -9.05 6.30 6.39
CA GLU A 154 -8.12 5.25 6.77
C GLU A 154 -6.76 5.44 6.09
N PHE A 155 -5.75 4.76 6.63
CA PHE A 155 -4.41 4.69 6.05
C PHE A 155 -3.99 3.23 6.01
N TYR A 156 -3.92 2.67 4.82
CA TYR A 156 -3.44 1.32 4.59
C TYR A 156 -1.93 1.35 4.38
N MET A 157 -1.24 0.37 4.94
CA MET A 157 0.19 0.21 4.74
C MET A 157 0.56 -1.27 4.76
N SER A 158 1.23 -1.73 3.70
CA SER A 158 1.84 -3.05 3.65
C SER A 158 3.33 -2.91 3.37
N CYS A 159 4.14 -3.72 4.04
CA CYS A 159 5.59 -3.68 3.87
C CYS A 159 6.17 -5.05 3.61
N ALA A 160 7.18 -5.12 2.76
CA ALA A 160 7.89 -6.34 2.38
C ALA A 160 9.40 -6.11 2.40
N SER A 161 10.17 -7.16 2.69
CA SER A 161 11.62 -7.15 2.55
C SER A 161 11.98 -7.42 1.10
N VAL A 162 12.76 -6.53 0.49
CA VAL A 162 13.24 -6.63 -0.88
C VAL A 162 14.75 -6.43 -0.91
N THR A 163 15.40 -6.86 -1.99
CA THR A 163 16.82 -6.58 -2.24
C THR A 163 16.92 -5.66 -3.45
N ILE A 164 17.67 -4.57 -3.32
CA ILE A 164 18.03 -3.71 -4.45
C ILE A 164 19.44 -4.04 -4.90
N GLU A 165 19.59 -4.42 -6.17
CA GLU A 165 20.88 -4.63 -6.82
C GLU A 165 21.28 -3.43 -7.68
N GLY A 166 22.58 -3.32 -7.95
CA GLY A 166 23.13 -2.22 -8.73
C GLY A 166 22.66 -2.25 -10.17
N GLY A 167 22.19 -1.11 -10.68
CA GLY A 167 21.75 -0.98 -12.06
C GLY A 167 22.88 -1.00 -13.09
N SER A 168 22.52 -1.03 -14.37
CA SER A 168 23.50 -0.85 -15.46
C SER A 168 24.20 0.50 -15.35
N LYS A 169 25.53 0.50 -15.49
CA LYS A 169 26.39 1.72 -15.53
C LYS A 169 26.02 2.70 -16.66
N THR A 170 25.18 2.30 -17.59
CA THR A 170 24.74 3.11 -18.73
C THR A 170 23.49 3.94 -18.47
N ARG A 171 22.80 3.76 -17.33
CA ARG A 171 21.62 4.58 -17.00
C ARG A 171 22.07 5.94 -16.45
N ALA A 172 21.45 7.00 -16.95
CA ALA A 172 21.66 8.34 -16.41
C ALA A 172 21.23 8.41 -14.94
N ALA A 173 21.93 9.21 -14.16
CA ALA A 173 21.50 9.55 -12.81
C ALA A 173 20.10 10.21 -12.86
N PRO A 174 19.22 9.97 -11.87
CA PRO A 174 17.94 10.63 -11.84
C PRO A 174 18.10 12.14 -11.59
N ALA A 175 17.12 12.92 -12.03
CA ALA A 175 17.12 14.37 -11.84
C ALA A 175 17.01 14.78 -10.36
N VAL A 176 16.37 13.94 -9.54
CA VAL A 176 16.30 14.09 -8.08
C VAL A 176 16.97 12.86 -7.48
N ALA A 177 17.99 13.07 -6.64
CA ALA A 177 18.72 12.00 -6.01
C ALA A 177 17.81 11.20 -5.06
N PHE A 178 18.06 9.90 -4.89
CA PHE A 178 17.29 9.04 -4.00
C PHE A 178 17.17 9.64 -2.58
N SER A 179 18.27 10.16 -2.04
CA SER A 179 18.34 10.77 -0.71
C SER A 179 17.53 12.05 -0.55
N GLU A 180 17.18 12.72 -1.66
CA GLU A 180 16.41 13.97 -1.68
C GLU A 180 14.91 13.73 -1.94
N ARG A 181 14.53 12.48 -2.22
CA ARG A 181 13.13 12.13 -2.44
C ARG A 181 12.32 12.31 -1.15
N PRO A 182 11.07 12.76 -1.25
CA PRO A 182 10.26 13.12 -0.10
C PRO A 182 9.92 11.90 0.77
N SER A 183 9.61 12.16 2.03
CA SER A 183 9.04 11.17 2.93
C SER A 183 7.59 10.83 2.57
N LEU A 184 7.10 9.69 3.08
CA LEU A 184 5.70 9.31 2.98
C LEU A 184 4.80 10.43 3.55
N PHE A 185 3.72 10.73 2.85
CA PHE A 185 2.71 11.67 3.33
C PHE A 185 1.75 10.95 4.27
N LEU A 186 1.73 11.35 5.53
CA LEU A 186 0.94 10.70 6.58
C LEU A 186 -0.34 11.49 6.88
N VAL A 187 -1.48 10.80 6.83
CA VAL A 187 -2.81 11.33 7.19
C VAL A 187 -3.60 10.23 7.90
N ASN A 188 -4.68 10.60 8.59
CA ASN A 188 -5.60 9.65 9.25
C ASN A 188 -4.94 8.81 10.35
N LEU A 189 -3.81 9.26 10.90
CA LEU A 189 -3.02 8.55 11.92
C LEU A 189 -2.94 9.33 13.24
N GLY A 190 -3.97 10.13 13.56
CA GLY A 190 -4.01 10.92 14.80
C GLY A 190 -2.98 12.05 14.83
N ASN A 191 -2.42 12.40 13.67
CA ASN A 191 -1.34 13.37 13.50
C ASN A 191 -1.84 14.80 13.20
N GLY A 192 -3.13 15.08 13.44
CA GLY A 192 -3.75 16.37 13.11
C GLY A 192 -4.09 16.56 11.63
N CYS A 193 -3.75 15.60 10.76
CA CYS A 193 -4.06 15.62 9.34
C CYS A 193 -5.11 14.56 8.98
N THR A 194 -6.18 14.95 8.30
CA THR A 194 -7.27 14.04 7.92
C THR A 194 -7.63 14.21 6.44
N SER A 195 -7.71 13.11 5.69
CA SER A 195 -8.18 13.10 4.30
C SER A 195 -9.66 13.49 4.19
N VAL A 196 -10.06 14.06 3.06
CA VAL A 196 -11.47 14.42 2.79
C VAL A 196 -12.14 13.32 1.97
N GLU A 197 -13.29 12.82 2.44
CA GLU A 197 -14.05 11.81 1.69
C GLU A 197 -14.48 12.31 0.31
N GLY A 198 -14.39 11.44 -0.70
CA GLY A 198 -14.72 11.78 -2.08
C GLY A 198 -13.65 12.61 -2.79
N LYS A 199 -12.52 12.91 -2.13
CA LYS A 199 -11.36 13.59 -2.75
C LYS A 199 -10.09 12.75 -2.60
N SER A 200 -9.39 12.52 -3.71
CA SER A 200 -8.10 11.84 -3.67
C SER A 200 -7.07 12.72 -2.95
N VAL A 201 -6.24 12.11 -2.10
CA VAL A 201 -5.16 12.82 -1.41
C VAL A 201 -4.14 13.31 -2.43
N ASN A 202 -4.09 14.63 -2.64
CA ASN A 202 -3.09 15.26 -3.48
C ASN A 202 -1.82 15.55 -2.68
N TYR A 203 -0.82 14.66 -2.77
CA TYR A 203 0.40 14.78 -1.98
C TYR A 203 1.11 16.13 -2.21
N PRO A 204 1.43 16.90 -1.15
CA PRO A 204 2.17 18.16 -1.28
C PRO A 204 3.55 17.98 -1.91
N ALA A 205 4.19 16.85 -1.62
CA ALA A 205 5.49 16.47 -2.17
C ALA A 205 5.37 15.05 -2.77
N PRO A 206 4.89 14.93 -4.02
CA PRO A 206 4.67 13.62 -4.64
C PRO A 206 5.96 12.95 -5.10
N GLY A 207 7.07 13.69 -5.17
CA GLY A 207 8.33 13.23 -5.74
C GLY A 207 8.39 13.41 -7.26
N PRO A 208 9.51 13.03 -7.90
CA PRO A 208 9.72 13.23 -9.33
C PRO A 208 8.94 12.23 -10.22
N ASP A 209 8.51 11.10 -9.66
CA ASP A 209 7.79 10.04 -10.36
C ASP A 209 6.35 10.00 -9.84
N ALA A 210 5.40 10.56 -10.61
CA ALA A 210 4.01 10.65 -10.22
C ALA A 210 3.04 10.47 -11.39
N ASP A 211 2.07 9.58 -11.22
CA ASP A 211 0.92 9.43 -12.12
C ASP A 211 -0.27 10.19 -11.52
N VAL A 212 -0.87 11.08 -12.31
CA VAL A 212 -2.00 11.91 -11.86
C VAL A 212 -3.22 11.63 -12.73
N THR A 213 -4.25 11.02 -12.13
CA THR A 213 -5.49 10.62 -12.82
C THR A 213 -6.74 11.28 -12.25
N ARG A 214 -6.59 12.16 -11.26
CA ARG A 214 -7.70 12.93 -10.67
C ARG A 214 -8.36 13.89 -11.67
N VAL A 215 -9.64 14.16 -11.46
CA VAL A 215 -10.37 15.24 -12.15
C VAL A 215 -9.91 16.60 -11.62
N SER A 216 -9.85 17.61 -12.50
CA SER A 216 -9.12 18.89 -12.33
C SER A 216 -9.60 19.82 -11.19
N SER A 217 -10.50 19.40 -10.32
CA SER A 217 -11.07 20.21 -9.22
C SER A 217 -10.50 19.92 -7.82
N ASP A 218 -9.56 18.99 -7.67
CA ASP A 218 -9.14 18.49 -6.34
C ASP A 218 -7.95 19.25 -5.74
N GLU A 219 -8.01 20.58 -5.65
CA GLU A 219 -7.21 21.25 -4.62
C GLU A 219 -7.68 20.77 -3.22
N GLY A 220 -6.75 20.28 -2.40
CA GLY A 220 -7.01 19.90 -1.00
C GLY A 220 -7.82 18.60 -0.79
N GLY A 221 -7.17 17.45 -0.98
CA GLY A 221 -7.70 16.13 -0.58
C GLY A 221 -7.55 15.80 0.91
N PHE A 222 -7.14 16.76 1.74
CA PHE A 222 -6.92 16.60 3.17
C PHE A 222 -6.99 17.96 3.88
N ILE A 223 -7.12 17.92 5.21
CA ILE A 223 -7.13 19.07 6.12
C ILE A 223 -6.06 18.81 7.19
N CYS A 224 -5.11 19.73 7.27
CA CYS A 224 -4.12 19.95 8.33
C CYS A 224 -4.14 21.48 8.58
#